data_AF-A0A3P3F6Q8-F1
#
_entry.id   AF-A0A3P3F6Q8-F1
#
_cell.length_a   1.000
_cell.length_b   1.000
_cell.length_c   1.000
_cell.angle_alpha   90.00
_cell.angle_beta   90.00
_cell.angle_gamma   90.00
#
_symmetry.space_group_name_H-M   'P 1'
#
loop_
_entity.id
_entity.type
_entity.pdbx_description
1 polymer ?
#
loop_
_entity_poly.entity_id
_entity_poly.type
_entity_poly.pdbx_seq_one_letter_code
_entity_poly.pdbx_strand_id
1 'polypeptide(L)'
;MVAWSIFRRFATMSVDAWHFIAISKNSSGKIRLSLDGAFWGSATPADSSIFNSTAALEIGRSWGVANYNGWLDEIRITKGVCRYDTDGSITVPTAAFPGS
;
A
#
# COMPACT_ATOMS: atom_id res chain seq x y z
N MET A 1 14.48 34.28 -11.69
CA MET A 1 13.79 33.02 -12.06
C MET A 1 14.01 32.04 -10.92
N VAL A 2 13.04 31.88 -10.02
CA VAL A 2 13.15 30.90 -8.92
C VAL A 2 12.62 29.59 -9.46
N ALA A 3 13.53 28.66 -9.77
CA ALA A 3 13.18 27.30 -10.13
C ALA A 3 12.77 26.57 -8.83
N TRP A 4 11.47 26.38 -8.64
CA TRP A 4 10.96 25.43 -7.67
C TRP A 4 11.19 24.03 -8.27
N SER A 5 12.29 23.36 -7.91
CA SER A 5 12.49 21.98 -8.34
C SER A 5 11.42 21.12 -7.67
N ILE A 6 10.48 20.59 -8.46
CA ILE A 6 9.58 19.55 -7.99
C ILE A 6 10.35 18.23 -8.00
N PHE A 7 10.82 17.78 -6.84
CA PHE A 7 11.24 16.38 -6.69
C PHE A 7 9.97 15.54 -6.77
N ARG A 8 9.57 15.13 -7.98
CA ARG A 8 8.64 14.01 -8.12
C ARG A 8 9.38 12.78 -7.62
N ARG A 9 8.92 12.21 -6.52
CA ARG A 9 9.51 11.00 -5.93
C ARG A 9 9.18 9.83 -6.86
N PHE A 10 10.13 9.42 -7.69
CA PHE A 10 10.08 8.13 -8.35
C PHE A 10 10.61 7.11 -7.35
N ALA A 11 9.85 6.03 -7.11
CA ALA A 11 10.40 4.87 -6.45
C ALA A 11 10.60 3.79 -7.49
N THR A 12 11.83 3.33 -7.60
CA THR A 12 12.17 2.17 -8.43
C THR A 12 11.98 0.94 -7.55
N MET A 13 10.96 0.14 -7.86
CA MET A 13 10.88 -1.22 -7.32
C MET A 13 11.83 -2.09 -8.14
N SER A 14 12.78 -2.71 -7.47
CA SER A 14 13.68 -3.69 -8.09
C SER A 14 12.99 -5.04 -8.16
N VAL A 15 13.23 -5.79 -9.24
CA VAL A 15 12.88 -7.21 -9.30
C VAL A 15 13.78 -8.01 -8.36
N ASP A 16 13.32 -9.18 -7.93
CA ASP A 16 14.07 -10.11 -7.07
C ASP A 16 14.51 -9.52 -5.72
N ALA A 17 13.76 -8.56 -5.19
CA ALA A 17 13.98 -7.96 -3.89
C ALA A 17 12.68 -7.90 -3.07
N TRP A 18 12.83 -7.97 -1.75
CA TRP A 18 11.72 -7.74 -0.83
C TRP A 18 11.41 -6.26 -0.72
N HIS A 19 10.15 -5.90 -0.91
CA HIS A 19 9.64 -4.55 -0.75
C HIS A 19 8.51 -4.52 0.28
N PHE A 20 8.54 -3.53 1.17
CA PHE A 20 7.44 -3.32 2.11
C PHE A 20 6.41 -2.38 1.50
N ILE A 21 5.18 -2.86 1.35
CA ILE A 21 4.08 -2.08 0.77
C ILE A 21 2.96 -1.94 1.79
N ALA A 22 2.54 -0.71 2.03
CA ALA A 22 1.36 -0.42 2.85
C ALA A 22 0.39 0.48 2.10
N ILE A 23 -0.87 0.05 2.07
CA ILE A 23 -1.99 0.85 1.56
C ILE A 23 -2.95 1.10 2.71
N SER A 24 -3.30 2.35 2.93
CA SER A 24 -4.24 2.74 3.99
C SER A 24 -5.32 3.66 3.44
N LYS A 25 -6.50 3.58 4.04
CA LYS A 25 -7.62 4.49 3.77
C LYS A 25 -8.18 4.98 5.09
N ASN A 26 -8.31 6.29 5.24
CA ASN A 26 -8.91 6.90 6.42
C ASN A 26 -10.42 7.21 6.22
N SER A 27 -11.07 7.71 7.26
CA SER A 27 -12.51 8.01 7.26
C SER A 27 -12.89 9.15 6.31
N SER A 28 -11.96 10.04 5.96
CA SER A 28 -12.18 11.08 4.95
C SER A 28 -11.98 10.57 3.51
N GLY A 29 -11.72 9.27 3.35
CA GLY A 29 -11.57 8.59 2.07
C GLY A 29 -10.23 8.85 1.36
N LYS A 30 -9.26 9.44 2.04
CA LYS A 30 -7.90 9.56 1.51
C LYS A 30 -7.20 8.21 1.54
N ILE A 31 -6.79 7.75 0.37
CA ILE A 31 -6.01 6.53 0.16
C ILE A 31 -4.54 6.90 0.06
N ARG A 32 -3.67 6.18 0.77
CA ARG A 32 -2.22 6.41 0.78
C ARG A 32 -1.48 5.14 0.39
N LEU A 33 -0.38 5.32 -0.33
CA LEU A 33 0.58 4.28 -0.64
C LEU A 33 1.91 4.64 0.01
N SER A 34 2.46 3.70 0.76
CA SER A 34 3.82 3.75 1.27
C SER A 34 4.61 2.57 0.70
N LEU A 35 5.84 2.82 0.28
CA LEU A 35 6.77 1.83 -0.26
C LEU A 35 8.09 1.95 0.51
N ASP A 36 8.59 0.83 1.03
CA ASP A 36 9.82 0.73 1.82
C ASP A 36 9.86 1.75 2.97
N GLY A 37 8.70 1.95 3.61
CA GLY A 37 8.52 2.86 4.74
C GLY A 37 8.36 4.33 4.35
N ALA A 38 8.52 4.69 3.08
CA ALA A 38 8.35 6.05 2.62
C ALA A 38 6.94 6.30 2.08
N PHE A 39 6.33 7.44 2.46
CA PHE A 39 5.14 7.93 1.75
C PHE A 39 5.48 8.17 0.28
N TRP A 40 4.69 7.55 -0.58
CA TRP A 40 4.86 7.62 -2.03
C TRP A 40 3.84 8.54 -2.67
N GLY A 41 2.57 8.39 -2.29
CA GLY A 41 1.52 9.23 -2.82
C GLY A 41 0.17 8.95 -2.16
N SER A 42 -0.78 9.82 -2.48
CA SER A 42 -2.15 9.68 -2.02
C SER A 42 -3.13 10.13 -3.08
N ALA A 43 -4.31 9.53 -3.07
CA ALA A 43 -5.47 10.00 -3.81
C ALA A 43 -6.62 10.27 -2.83
N THR A 44 -7.36 11.33 -3.11
CA THR A 44 -8.61 11.66 -2.43
C THR A 44 -9.67 11.67 -3.51
N PRO A 45 -10.69 10.83 -3.38
CA PRO A 45 -11.96 11.41 -2.98
C PRO A 45 -12.65 10.62 -1.85
N ALA A 46 -13.48 11.33 -1.07
CA ALA A 46 -14.18 10.78 0.11
C ALA A 46 -15.14 9.61 -0.23
N ASP A 47 -15.53 9.52 -1.49
CA ASP A 47 -16.43 8.55 -2.09
C ASP A 47 -15.72 7.35 -2.76
N SER A 48 -14.41 7.18 -2.54
CA SER A 48 -13.64 6.03 -3.01
C SER A 48 -14.15 4.70 -2.42
N SER A 49 -15.32 4.23 -2.86
CA SER A 49 -16.00 3.10 -2.23
C SER A 49 -15.25 1.80 -2.51
N ILE A 50 -14.88 1.08 -1.45
CA ILE A 50 -14.63 -0.35 -1.54
C ILE A 50 -16.01 -0.97 -1.37
N PHE A 51 -16.63 -1.31 -2.51
CA PHE A 51 -18.00 -1.83 -2.52
C PHE A 51 -18.06 -3.23 -1.93
N ASN A 52 -19.25 -3.59 -1.43
CA ASN A 52 -19.50 -4.96 -0.99
C ASN A 52 -19.46 -5.88 -2.22
N SER A 53 -18.61 -6.90 -2.17
CA SER A 53 -18.49 -7.90 -3.21
C SER A 53 -18.75 -9.28 -2.62
N THR A 54 -19.43 -10.13 -3.39
CA THR A 54 -19.56 -11.56 -3.09
C THR A 54 -18.41 -12.38 -3.70
N ALA A 55 -17.55 -11.75 -4.49
CA ALA A 55 -16.37 -12.41 -5.05
C ALA A 55 -15.42 -12.82 -3.91
N ALA A 56 -14.71 -13.93 -4.13
CA ALA A 56 -13.66 -14.36 -3.21
C ALA A 56 -12.55 -13.30 -3.12
N LEU A 57 -11.99 -13.12 -1.93
CA LEU A 57 -10.76 -12.34 -1.77
C LEU A 57 -9.61 -13.10 -2.44
N GLU A 58 -8.94 -12.46 -3.39
CA GLU A 58 -7.82 -13.04 -4.12
C GLU A 58 -6.51 -12.38 -3.68
N ILE A 59 -5.49 -13.22 -3.48
CA ILE A 59 -4.11 -12.83 -3.20
C ILE A 59 -3.23 -13.51 -4.23
N GLY A 60 -2.32 -12.77 -4.85
CA GLY A 60 -1.42 -13.30 -5.88
C GLY A 60 -2.10 -13.63 -7.21
N ARG A 61 -3.35 -13.19 -7.42
CA ARG A 61 -4.03 -13.26 -8.72
C ARG A 61 -5.14 -12.21 -8.82
N SER A 62 -5.63 -12.00 -10.05
CA SER A 62 -6.80 -11.16 -10.33
C SER A 62 -7.70 -11.80 -11.37
N TRP A 63 -9.01 -11.84 -11.07
CA TRP A 63 -10.08 -12.38 -11.92
C TRP A 63 -9.83 -13.82 -12.40
N GLY A 64 -9.09 -14.60 -11.60
CA GLY A 64 -8.73 -15.98 -11.94
C GLY A 64 -7.81 -16.16 -13.15
N VAL A 65 -7.30 -15.08 -13.77
CA VAL A 65 -6.52 -15.16 -15.01
C VAL A 65 -5.17 -14.45 -14.95
N ALA A 66 -5.03 -13.41 -14.12
CA ALA A 66 -3.79 -12.66 -14.01
C ALA A 66 -3.04 -13.06 -12.74
N ASN A 67 -2.20 -14.09 -12.83
CA ASN A 67 -1.41 -14.58 -11.70
C ASN A 67 -0.17 -13.70 -11.46
N TYR A 68 0.13 -13.46 -10.19
CA TYR A 68 1.35 -12.80 -9.76
C TYR A 68 2.50 -13.82 -9.73
N ASN A 69 3.63 -13.47 -10.34
CA ASN A 69 4.86 -14.27 -10.30
C ASN A 69 5.87 -13.57 -9.40
N GLY A 70 5.92 -13.96 -8.14
CA GLY A 70 6.81 -13.40 -7.14
C GLY A 70 6.52 -13.95 -5.74
N TRP A 71 7.20 -13.37 -4.75
CA TRP A 71 7.03 -13.75 -3.35
C TRP A 71 6.13 -12.78 -2.63
N LEU A 72 5.28 -13.31 -1.75
CA LEU A 72 4.45 -12.54 -0.84
C LEU A 72 4.66 -13.10 0.56
N ASP A 73 4.82 -12.22 1.54
CA ASP A 73 4.97 -12.57 2.94
C ASP A 73 4.26 -11.52 3.81
N GLU A 74 3.86 -11.92 5.02
CA GLU A 74 3.31 -11.05 6.06
C GLU A 74 2.07 -10.22 5.62
N ILE A 75 1.18 -10.83 4.85
CA ILE A 75 -0.02 -10.16 4.34
C ILE A 75 -1.01 -9.88 5.47
N ARG A 76 -1.33 -8.59 5.67
CA ARG A 76 -2.28 -8.14 6.69
C ARG A 76 -3.38 -7.27 6.10
N ILE A 77 -4.61 -7.59 6.48
CA ILE A 77 -5.79 -6.79 6.15
C ILE A 77 -6.46 -6.35 7.45
N THR A 78 -6.66 -5.06 7.63
CA THR A 78 -7.39 -4.48 8.78
C THR A 78 -8.60 -3.72 8.27
N LYS A 79 -9.76 -3.97 8.88
CA LYS A 79 -11.00 -3.22 8.64
C LYS A 79 -11.37 -2.41 9.88
N GLY A 80 -11.87 -1.20 9.68
CA GLY A 80 -12.39 -0.33 10.75
C GLY A 80 -11.36 0.61 11.40
N VAL A 81 -10.06 0.44 11.13
CA VAL A 81 -8.99 1.32 11.64
C VAL A 81 -7.96 1.60 10.56
N CYS A 82 -7.65 2.87 10.32
CA CYS A 82 -6.55 3.29 9.45
C CYS A 82 -5.22 3.19 10.21
N ARG A 83 -4.43 2.16 9.93
CA ARG A 83 -3.14 1.91 10.62
C ARG A 83 -2.07 2.96 10.31
N TYR A 84 -2.12 3.55 9.13
CA TYR A 84 -1.14 4.54 8.66
C TYR A 84 -1.87 5.78 8.13
N ASP A 85 -2.22 6.71 9.01
CA ASP A 85 -2.84 7.99 8.65
C ASP A 85 -1.80 9.13 8.66
N THR A 86 -0.73 8.97 7.88
CA THR A 86 0.36 9.93 7.77
C THR A 86 0.82 10.08 6.33
N ASP A 87 1.24 11.28 5.96
CA ASP A 87 1.90 11.57 4.67
C ASP A 87 3.43 11.54 4.82
N GLY A 88 3.93 11.07 5.97
CA GLY A 88 5.35 10.91 6.28
C GLY A 88 5.83 9.47 6.19
N SER A 89 7.02 9.19 6.74
CA SER A 89 7.54 7.83 6.80
C SER A 89 6.81 6.97 7.85
N ILE A 90 6.74 5.67 7.57
CA ILE A 90 6.25 4.63 8.49
C ILE A 90 7.39 3.65 8.76
N THR A 91 7.38 3.05 9.96
CA THR A 91 8.38 2.07 10.33
C THR A 91 8.14 0.76 9.59
N VAL A 92 9.15 0.32 8.84
CA VAL A 92 9.13 -1.00 8.20
C VAL A 92 9.37 -2.05 9.28
N PRO A 93 8.51 -3.08 9.41
CA PRO A 93 8.79 -4.21 10.27
C PRO A 93 10.09 -4.89 9.82
N THR A 94 11.07 -4.98 10.72
CA THR A 94 12.37 -5.62 10.45
C THR A 94 12.44 -7.05 10.99
N ALA A 95 11.40 -7.50 11.68
CA ALA A 95 11.26 -8.84 12.21
C ALA A 95 9.99 -9.49 11.63
N ALA A 96 10.05 -10.80 11.44
CA ALA A 96 8.85 -11.61 11.17
C ALA A 96 7.85 -11.36 12.30
N PHE A 97 6.55 -11.28 11.96
CA PHE A 97 5.57 -11.16 13.03
C PHE A 97 5.50 -12.51 13.76
N PRO A 98 5.37 -12.50 15.10
CA PRO A 98 5.21 -13.74 15.84
C PRO A 98 3.99 -14.48 15.30
N GLY A 99 4.18 -15.75 14.92
CA GLY A 99 3.07 -16.62 14.54
C GLY A 99 2.08 -16.72 15.70
N SER A 100 0.79 -16.52 15.41
CA SER A 100 -0.30 -16.77 16.35
C SER A 100 -0.49 -18.26 16.61
#